data_AF-A0A3E5AJJ6-F1
#
_entry.id   AF-A0A3E5AJJ6-F1
#
_cell.length_a   1.000
_cell.length_b   1.000
_cell.length_c   1.000
_cell.angle_alpha   90.00
_cell.angle_beta   90.00
_cell.angle_gamma   90.00
#
_symmetry.space_group_name_H-M   'P 1'
#
loop_
_entity.id
_entity.type
_entity.pdbx_description
1 polymer ?
#
loop_
_entity_poly.entity_id
_entity_poly.type
_entity_poly.pdbx_seq_one_letter_code
_entity_poly.pdbx_strand_id
1 'polypeptide(L)' 'MEQKIKQDEIFIGKNIRRIRKEKGIRQTEMVALLQLENVMITREALVKIERGIQHIRKRQILRLPLNLTPLL' A
#
# COMPACT_ATOMS: atom_id res chain seq x y z
N MET A 1 -6.85 -21.58 17.13
CA MET A 1 -7.34 -21.17 15.80
C MET A 1 -7.07 -19.68 15.66
N GLU A 2 -6.17 -19.27 14.77
CA GLU A 2 -5.94 -17.84 14.51
C GLU A 2 -7.21 -17.24 13.91
N GLN A 3 -7.83 -16.30 14.63
CA GLN A 3 -8.94 -15.52 14.11
C GLN A 3 -8.41 -14.60 13.00
N LYS A 4 -8.74 -14.92 11.75
CA LYS A 4 -8.54 -14.02 10.62
C LYS A 4 -9.55 -12.90 10.75
N ILE A 5 -9.09 -11.70 11.09
CA ILE A 5 -9.91 -10.48 11.10
C ILE A 5 -10.50 -10.33 9.69
N LYS A 6 -11.82 -10.55 9.53
CA LYS A 6 -12.56 -10.17 8.33
C LYS A 6 -12.71 -8.65 8.39
N GLN A 7 -11.88 -7.95 7.64
CA GLN A 7 -12.05 -6.51 7.43
C GLN A 7 -12.94 -6.33 6.20
N ASP A 8 -14.21 -6.13 6.46
CA ASP A 8 -15.18 -5.67 5.49
C ASP A 8 -14.76 -4.26 4.98
N GLU A 9 -14.71 -4.14 3.66
CA GLU A 9 -14.84 -2.93 2.84
C GLU A 9 -13.85 -1.75 2.91
N ILE A 10 -12.82 -1.73 3.76
CA ILE A 10 -11.76 -0.71 3.60
C ILE A 10 -10.79 -1.12 2.49
N PHE A 11 -11.08 -0.68 1.25
CA PHE A 11 -10.20 -0.89 0.10
C PHE A 11 -8.94 0.01 0.16
N ILE A 12 -8.09 -0.17 1.18
CA ILE A 12 -6.81 0.55 1.36
C ILE A 12 -5.98 0.51 0.07
N GLY A 13 -5.98 -0.64 -0.62
CA GLY A 13 -5.36 -0.81 -1.92
C GLY A 13 -5.84 0.15 -3.00
N LYS A 14 -7.16 0.38 -3.09
CA LYS A 14 -7.75 1.34 -4.05
C LYS A 14 -7.34 2.77 -3.71
N ASN A 15 -7.30 3.13 -2.43
CA ASN A 15 -6.86 4.47 -1.99
C ASN A 15 -5.37 4.70 -2.30
N ILE A 16 -4.51 3.72 -2.01
CA ILE A 16 -3.09 3.77 -2.38
C ILE A 16 -2.95 3.97 -3.90
N ARG A 17 -3.69 3.20 -4.71
CA ARG A 17 -3.67 3.32 -6.17
C ARG A 17 -4.11 4.70 -6.63
N ARG A 18 -5.18 5.24 -6.05
CA ARG A 18 -5.71 6.57 -6.38
C ARG A 18 -4.66 7.64 -6.09
N ILE A 19 -4.15 7.72 -4.85
CA ILE A 19 -3.18 8.73 -4.44
C ILE A 19 -1.88 8.60 -5.24
N ARG A 20 -1.41 7.37 -5.49
CA ARG A 20 -0.21 7.15 -6.31
C ARG A 20 -0.39 7.73 -7.71
N LYS A 21 -1.54 7.50 -8.35
CA LYS A 21 -1.86 8.05 -9.67
C LYS A 21 -2.01 9.57 -9.65
N GLU A 22 -2.68 10.12 -8.64
CA GLU A 22 -2.81 11.58 -8.46
C GLU A 22 -1.45 12.26 -8.34
N LYS A 23 -0.47 11.59 -7.73
CA LYS A 23 0.92 12.06 -7.63
C LYS A 23 1.78 11.75 -8.86
N GLY A 24 1.24 11.12 -9.90
CA GLY A 24 1.99 10.73 -11.10
C GLY A 24 3.05 9.64 -10.89
N ILE A 25 3.06 8.97 -9.73
CA ILE A 25 4.10 8.01 -9.35
C ILE A 25 3.84 6.66 -10.03
N ARG A 26 4.84 6.06 -10.67
CA ARG A 26 4.76 4.72 -11.25
C ARG A 26 4.88 3.65 -10.17
N GLN A 27 4.42 2.42 -10.46
CA GLN A 27 4.52 1.33 -9.49
C GLN A 27 5.98 0.99 -9.14
N THR A 28 6.88 1.02 -10.13
CA THR A 28 8.31 0.79 -9.92
C THR A 28 8.95 1.86 -9.05
N GLU A 29 8.58 3.12 -9.25
CA GLU A 29 9.05 4.26 -8.44
C GLU A 29 8.54 4.14 -7.00
N MET A 30 7.27 3.81 -6.82
CA MET A 30 6.69 3.58 -5.49
C MET A 30 7.40 2.45 -4.73
N VAL A 31 7.73 1.36 -5.42
CA VAL A 31 8.50 0.24 -4.84
C VAL A 31 9.90 0.70 -4.45
N ALA A 32 10.59 1.44 -5.31
CA ALA A 32 11.94 1.93 -5.01
C ALA A 32 11.94 2.87 -3.78
N LEU A 33 10.98 3.79 -3.69
CA LEU A 33 10.83 4.67 -2.53
C LEU A 33 10.58 3.87 -1.24
N LEU A 34 9.71 2.86 -1.30
CA LEU A 34 9.44 1.99 -0.16
C LEU A 34 10.69 1.19 0.26
N GLN A 35 11.48 0.70 -0.69
CA GLN A 35 12.72 -0.02 -0.39
C GLN A 35 13.76 0.87 0.28
N LEU A 36 13.88 2.14 -0.14
CA LEU A 36 14.74 3.13 0.53
C LEU A 36 14.30 3.38 1.98
N GLU A 37 13.01 3.30 2.26
CA GLU A 37 12.42 3.36 3.62
C GLU A 37 12.53 2.03 4.40
N ASN A 38 13.38 1.10 3.96
CA ASN A 38 13.55 -0.24 4.52
C ASN A 38 12.26 -1.10 4.47
N VAL A 39 11.35 -0.81 3.55
CA VAL A 39 10.18 -1.64 3.26
C VAL A 39 10.48 -2.53 2.06
N MET A 40 10.94 -3.75 2.35
CA MET A 40 11.13 -4.78 1.33
C MET A 40 9.78 -5.20 0.75
N ILE A 41 9.47 -4.68 -0.43
CA ILE A 41 8.26 -4.99 -1.21
C ILE A 41 8.64 -5.20 -2.67
N THR A 42 7.94 -6.09 -3.35
CA THR A 42 8.06 -6.26 -4.80
C THR A 42 6.95 -5.51 -5.54
N ARG A 43 7.17 -5.26 -6.83
CA ARG A 43 6.14 -4.67 -7.69
C ARG A 43 4.88 -5.53 -7.72
N GLU A 44 5.01 -6.85 -7.81
CA GLU A 44 3.90 -7.80 -7.83
C GLU A 44 3.08 -7.70 -6.54
N ALA A 45 3.75 -7.59 -5.38
CA ALA A 45 3.09 -7.40 -4.10
C ALA A 45 2.32 -6.07 -4.07
N LEU A 46 2.91 -4.97 -4.55
CA LEU A 46 2.21 -3.69 -4.67
C LEU A 46 0.99 -3.79 -5.59
N VAL A 47 1.08 -4.47 -6.75
CA VAL A 47 -0.07 -4.68 -7.65
C VAL A 47 -1.19 -5.47 -6.96
N LYS A 48 -0.85 -6.54 -6.24
CA LYS A 48 -1.83 -7.35 -5.50
C LYS A 48 -2.49 -6.54 -4.39
N ILE A 49 -1.75 -5.68 -3.70
CA ILE A 49 -2.30 -4.74 -2.71
C ILE A 49 -3.25 -3.75 -3.38
N GLU A 50 -2.83 -3.07 -4.46
CA GLU A 50 -3.67 -2.11 -5.19
C GLU A 50 -4.96 -2.72 -5.76
N ARG A 51 -4.95 -4.02 -6.05
CA ARG A 51 -6.11 -4.79 -6.52
C ARG A 51 -6.96 -5.38 -5.39
N GLY A 52 -6.55 -5.26 -4.13
CA GLY A 52 -7.22 -5.87 -2.99
C GLY A 52 -7.06 -7.39 -2.89
N ILE A 53 -6.13 -7.98 -3.65
CA ILE A 53 -5.83 -9.42 -3.65
C ILE A 53 -4.95 -9.80 -2.44
N GLN A 54 -4.04 -8.89 -2.05
CA GLN A 54 -3.13 -9.09 -0.94
C GLN A 54 -3.31 -8.01 0.11
N HIS A 55 -3.35 -8.40 1.38
CA HIS A 55 -3.38 -7.45 2.49
C HIS A 55 -2.05 -6.71 2.62
N ILE A 56 -2.12 -5.40 2.85
CA ILE A 56 -0.97 -4.59 3.23
C ILE A 56 -0.62 -4.85 4.70
N ARG A 57 0.66 -5.05 5.01
CA ARG A 57 1.12 -5.23 6.40
C ARG A 57 1.21 -3.88 7.11
N LYS A 58 0.93 -3.82 8.42
CA LYS A 58 1.01 -2.59 9.25
C LYS A 58 2.33 -1.82 9.07
N ARG A 59 3.46 -2.53 8.99
CA ARG A 59 4.81 -1.95 8.76
C ARG A 59 4.97 -1.23 7.42
N GLN A 60 4.12 -1.54 6.43
CA GLN A 60 4.14 -0.92 5.10
C GLN A 60 3.29 0.35 5.08
N ILE A 61 2.14 0.38 5.76
CA ILE A 61 1.24 1.55 5.84
C ILE A 61 1.97 2.77 6.42
N LEU A 62 2.68 2.58 7.54
CA LEU A 62 3.36 3.66 8.27
C LEU A 62 4.48 4.35 7.48
N ARG A 63 4.97 3.71 6.41
CA ARG A 63 6.13 4.16 5.63
C ARG A 63 5.75 4.51 4.18
N LEU A 64 4.45 4.54 3.87
CA LEU A 64 4.02 5.00 2.56
C LEU A 64 4.43 6.47 2.41
N PRO A 65 5.22 6.86 1.38
CA PRO A 65 5.61 8.25 1.12
C PRO A 65 4.43 9.05 0.52
N LEU A 66 3.22 8.75 0.97
CA LEU A 66 1.99 9.32 0.44
C LEU A 66 1.48 10.51 1.28
N ASN A 67 2.11 10.86 2.41
CA ASN A 67 1.60 11.87 3.36
C ASN A 67 0.09 11.66 3.57
N LEU A 68 -0.27 10.56 4.24
CA LEU A 68 -1.66 10.18 4.52
C LEU A 68 -2.31 11.04 5.63
N THR A 69 -1.61 12.08 6.11
CA THR A 69 -2.03 12.99 7.18
C THR A 69 -3.34 13.74 6.98
N PRO A 70 -3.89 13.99 5.77
CA PRO A 70 -5.20 14.63 5.65
C PRO A 70 -6.40 13.66 5.61
N LEU A 71 -6.22 12.34 5.75
CA LEU A 71 -7.30 11.35 5.50
C LEU A 71 -7.43 10.25 6.57
N LEU A 72 -6.87 10.43 7.76
CA LEU A 72 -7.23 9.71 8.99
C LEU A 72 -7.91 10.70 9.94
#